data_AF-A0A016UD06-F1
#
_entry.id   AF-A0A016UD06-F1
#
_cell.length_a   1.000
_cell.length_b   1.000
_cell.length_c   1.000
_cell.angle_alpha   90.00
_cell.angle_beta   90.00
_cell.angle_gamma   90.00
#
_symmetry.space_group_name_H-M   'P 1'
#
loop_
_entity.id
_entity.type
_entity.pdbx_description
1 polymer ?
#
loop_
_entity_poly.entity_id
_entity_poly.type
_entity_poly.pdbx_seq_one_letter_code
_entity_poly.pdbx_strand_id
1 'polypeptide(L)'
;MATLMEKFHETHRDMLGGAELMLFQEFATGRQRLREFAFMGTDPETVRAEHKELLLLERCAAKKAKNLYDRWTTVLVDGALMLPEATLMALLARYKNARFTLVGDSEQLPPYVGIQTMPKAVELCSRSSLDVANRRGSIPTCTIQTVYRPHSELMALNSEVFYHKELTSGTSIEHRMTELQQLRMPNQDISVAFNDIPSFSTQSATRSHKNEDEARTVQSLVEFLFTKGFEKGDITVICLYKDQKLLCDRTLAETGVAVGMVDSAQGTERMIVILCTTRTDAGSTSNMPFFTDPERLNVALSRAREGLFITGSASCLRRMETWNKIMKWCDTHRTVVPPDYFTAARAGNSTN
;
A
#
# COMPACT_ATOMS: atom_id res chain seq x y z
N MET A 1 -13.37 -14.87 -13.56
CA MET A 1 -13.86 -14.90 -14.96
C MET A 1 -15.12 -14.07 -15.11
N ALA A 2 -16.19 -14.40 -14.40
CA ALA A 2 -17.47 -13.70 -14.45
C ALA A 2 -17.36 -12.18 -14.24
N THR A 3 -16.61 -11.71 -13.24
CA THR A 3 -16.46 -10.26 -12.96
C THR A 3 -15.70 -9.51 -14.05
N LEU A 4 -14.73 -10.16 -14.71
CA LEU A 4 -14.00 -9.57 -15.84
C LEU A 4 -14.91 -9.50 -17.08
N MET A 5 -15.64 -10.58 -17.36
CA MET A 5 -16.60 -10.67 -18.48
C MET A 5 -17.73 -9.65 -18.36
N GLU A 6 -18.18 -9.40 -17.13
CA GLU A 6 -19.23 -8.44 -16.81
C GLU A 6 -18.84 -7.02 -17.20
N LYS A 7 -17.57 -6.62 -17.02
CA LYS A 7 -17.06 -5.30 -17.41
C LYS A 7 -16.35 -5.27 -18.77
N PHE A 8 -16.35 -6.38 -19.50
CA PHE A 8 -15.55 -6.53 -20.70
C PHE A 8 -16.01 -5.59 -21.83
N HIS A 9 -17.32 -5.39 -21.95
CA HIS A 9 -17.94 -4.47 -22.91
C HIS A 9 -17.65 -2.99 -22.63
N GLU A 10 -17.28 -2.64 -21.39
CA GLU A 10 -16.90 -1.28 -20.97
C GLU A 10 -15.41 -1.05 -21.22
N THR A 11 -14.59 -2.02 -20.81
CA THR A 11 -13.13 -1.90 -20.76
C THR A 11 -12.43 -2.18 -22.09
N HIS A 12 -13.07 -2.92 -23.00
CA HIS A 12 -12.46 -3.37 -24.27
C HIS A 12 -13.40 -3.15 -25.47
N ARG A 13 -14.27 -2.13 -25.41
CA ARG A 13 -15.29 -1.84 -26.43
C ARG A 13 -14.71 -1.75 -27.85
N ASP A 14 -13.55 -1.11 -27.98
CA ASP A 14 -12.80 -0.90 -29.21
C ASP A 14 -12.32 -2.20 -29.88
N MET A 15 -12.22 -3.29 -29.10
CA MET A 15 -11.77 -4.59 -29.58
C MET A 15 -12.92 -5.53 -30.00
N LEU A 16 -14.17 -5.14 -29.74
CA LEU A 16 -15.36 -5.98 -29.92
C LEU A 16 -16.12 -5.62 -31.19
N GLY A 17 -16.52 -6.63 -31.96
CA GLY A 17 -17.54 -6.45 -33.00
C GLY A 17 -18.92 -6.18 -32.41
N GLY A 18 -19.86 -5.61 -33.18
CA GLY A 18 -21.20 -5.26 -32.69
C GLY A 18 -21.96 -6.42 -32.03
N ALA A 19 -21.85 -7.64 -32.58
CA ALA A 19 -22.45 -8.84 -31.99
C ALA A 19 -21.77 -9.28 -30.68
N GLU A 20 -20.47 -9.01 -30.52
CA GLU A 20 -19.73 -9.37 -29.31
C GLU A 20 -20.01 -8.37 -28.19
N LEU A 21 -20.12 -7.09 -28.54
CA LEU A 21 -20.52 -6.04 -27.61
C LEU A 21 -21.89 -6.34 -26.99
N MET A 22 -22.87 -6.68 -27.82
CA MET A 22 -24.22 -7.06 -27.34
C MET A 22 -24.16 -8.29 -26.43
N LEU A 23 -23.42 -9.34 -26.81
CA LEU A 23 -23.29 -10.55 -25.99
C LEU A 23 -22.72 -10.26 -24.58
N PHE A 24 -21.67 -9.43 -24.49
CA PHE A 24 -21.07 -9.08 -23.19
C PHE A 24 -21.95 -8.12 -22.37
N GLN A 25 -22.73 -7.26 -23.02
CA GLN A 25 -23.74 -6.43 -22.36
C GLN A 25 -24.88 -7.29 -21.79
N GLU A 26 -25.43 -8.22 -22.59
CA GLU A 26 -26.46 -9.16 -22.16
C GLU A 26 -25.98 -10.04 -21.00
N PHE A 27 -24.74 -10.54 -21.07
CA PHE A 27 -24.13 -11.27 -19.96
C PHE A 27 -24.03 -10.42 -18.68
N ALA A 28 -23.61 -9.16 -18.79
CA ALA A 28 -23.48 -8.26 -17.65
C ALA A 28 -24.84 -7.95 -17.01
N THR A 29 -25.84 -7.61 -17.84
CA THR A 29 -27.22 -7.39 -17.41
C THR A 29 -27.83 -8.64 -16.77
N GLY A 30 -27.63 -9.82 -17.36
CA GLY A 30 -28.09 -11.10 -16.81
C GLY A 30 -27.50 -11.39 -15.42
N ARG A 31 -26.21 -11.14 -15.21
CA ARG A 31 -25.57 -11.27 -13.89
C ARG A 31 -26.11 -10.29 -12.86
N GLN A 32 -26.37 -9.05 -13.27
CA GLN A 32 -26.96 -8.05 -12.39
C GLN A 32 -28.36 -8.47 -11.95
N ARG A 33 -29.22 -8.86 -12.90
CA ARG A 33 -30.56 -9.38 -12.62
C ARG A 33 -30.53 -10.59 -11.69
N LEU A 34 -29.63 -11.55 -11.91
CA LEU A 34 -29.54 -12.73 -11.02
C LEU A 34 -29.13 -12.34 -9.59
N ARG A 35 -28.25 -11.35 -9.40
CA ARG A 35 -27.91 -10.84 -8.06
C ARG A 35 -29.13 -10.20 -7.42
N GLU A 36 -29.80 -9.28 -8.12
CA GLU A 36 -31.03 -8.64 -7.65
C GLU A 36 -32.11 -9.68 -7.29
N PHE A 37 -32.27 -10.71 -8.12
CA PHE A 37 -33.23 -11.80 -7.91
C PHE A 37 -32.88 -12.70 -6.72
N ALA A 38 -31.61 -13.06 -6.56
CA ALA A 38 -31.14 -13.86 -5.41
C ALA A 38 -31.34 -13.13 -4.07
N PHE A 39 -31.33 -11.80 -4.07
CA PHE A 39 -31.62 -10.99 -2.88
C PHE A 39 -33.12 -10.85 -2.58
N MET A 40 -34.00 -11.02 -3.58
CA MET A 40 -35.44 -10.77 -3.46
C MET A 40 -36.29 -12.01 -3.10
N GLY A 41 -35.67 -13.17 -2.86
CA GLY A 41 -36.32 -14.34 -2.25
C GLY A 41 -37.48 -14.94 -3.06
N THR A 42 -37.29 -15.16 -4.36
CA THR A 42 -38.34 -15.57 -5.32
C THR A 42 -38.34 -17.06 -5.68
N ASP A 43 -39.45 -17.47 -6.32
CA ASP A 43 -39.82 -18.83 -6.74
C ASP A 43 -38.67 -19.70 -7.34
N PRO A 44 -38.41 -20.91 -6.82
CA PRO A 44 -37.29 -21.77 -7.23
C PRO A 44 -37.26 -22.18 -8.72
N GLU A 45 -38.42 -22.33 -9.37
CA GLU A 45 -38.50 -22.69 -10.80
C GLU A 45 -37.98 -21.55 -11.67
N THR A 46 -38.39 -20.33 -11.35
CA THR A 46 -37.93 -19.10 -12.01
C THR A 46 -36.42 -18.89 -11.79
N VAL A 47 -35.90 -19.11 -10.57
CA VAL A 47 -34.44 -19.07 -10.29
C VAL A 47 -33.68 -20.04 -11.18
N ARG A 48 -34.20 -21.26 -11.35
CA ARG A 48 -33.54 -22.31 -12.13
C ARG A 48 -33.51 -21.99 -13.63
N ALA A 49 -34.58 -21.41 -14.16
CA ALA A 49 -34.67 -21.00 -15.56
C ALA A 49 -33.69 -19.86 -15.88
N GLU A 50 -33.71 -18.78 -15.10
CA GLU A 50 -32.80 -17.63 -15.24
C GLU A 50 -31.34 -18.05 -15.06
N HIS A 51 -31.06 -18.93 -14.09
CA HIS A 51 -29.72 -19.48 -13.90
C HIS A 51 -29.23 -20.29 -15.11
N LYS A 52 -30.12 -21.07 -15.75
CA LYS A 52 -29.78 -21.84 -16.95
C LYS A 52 -29.47 -20.93 -18.14
N GLU A 53 -30.23 -19.85 -18.32
CA GLU A 53 -29.97 -18.84 -19.34
C GLU A 53 -28.61 -18.14 -19.10
N LEU A 54 -28.32 -17.77 -17.85
CA LEU A 54 -27.05 -17.19 -17.49
C LEU A 54 -25.87 -18.14 -17.77
N LEU A 55 -26.01 -19.44 -17.47
CA LEU A 55 -24.98 -20.44 -17.78
C LEU A 55 -24.72 -20.56 -19.30
N LEU A 56 -25.77 -20.44 -20.12
CA LEU A 56 -25.64 -20.43 -21.58
C LEU A 56 -24.92 -19.16 -22.06
N LEU A 57 -25.31 -18.00 -21.56
CA LEU A 57 -24.64 -16.72 -21.84
C LEU A 57 -23.17 -16.76 -21.40
N GLU A 58 -22.88 -17.30 -20.21
CA GLU A 58 -21.52 -17.47 -19.72
C GLU A 58 -20.70 -18.37 -20.64
N ARG A 59 -21.27 -19.49 -21.09
CA ARG A 59 -20.58 -20.41 -22.02
C ARG A 59 -20.30 -19.74 -23.36
N CYS A 60 -21.25 -18.98 -23.90
CA CYS A 60 -21.09 -18.24 -25.15
C CYS A 60 -20.05 -17.13 -25.03
N ALA A 61 -20.16 -16.29 -23.99
CA ALA A 61 -19.21 -15.25 -23.64
C ALA A 61 -17.82 -15.85 -23.40
N ALA A 62 -17.71 -17.01 -22.74
CA ALA A 62 -16.45 -17.71 -22.53
C ALA A 62 -15.81 -18.22 -23.81
N LYS A 63 -16.61 -18.75 -24.75
CA LYS A 63 -16.12 -19.14 -26.07
C LYS A 63 -15.60 -17.93 -26.85
N LYS A 64 -16.33 -16.81 -26.81
CA LYS A 64 -15.90 -15.56 -27.45
C LYS A 64 -14.67 -14.95 -26.80
N ALA A 65 -14.67 -14.84 -25.47
CA ALA A 65 -13.51 -14.40 -24.69
C ALA A 65 -12.29 -15.28 -24.97
N LYS A 66 -12.46 -16.60 -25.11
CA LYS A 66 -11.38 -17.51 -25.50
C LYS A 66 -10.77 -17.13 -26.85
N ASN A 67 -11.59 -16.89 -27.87
CA ASN A 67 -11.10 -16.43 -29.17
C ASN A 67 -10.39 -15.07 -29.08
N LEU A 68 -10.82 -14.20 -28.16
CA LEU A 68 -10.17 -12.91 -27.93
C LEU A 68 -8.82 -13.06 -27.20
N TYR A 69 -8.73 -13.98 -26.24
CA TYR A 69 -7.47 -14.27 -25.54
C TYR A 69 -6.39 -14.77 -26.49
N ASP A 70 -6.77 -15.56 -27.50
CA ASP A 70 -5.84 -16.04 -28.53
C ASP A 70 -5.33 -14.90 -29.45
N ARG A 71 -6.03 -13.75 -29.51
CA ARG A 71 -5.62 -12.56 -30.26
C ARG A 71 -4.68 -11.65 -29.47
N TRP A 72 -4.62 -11.79 -28.15
CA TRP A 72 -3.77 -10.94 -27.32
C TRP A 72 -2.32 -11.40 -27.44
N THR A 73 -1.49 -10.50 -27.97
CA THR A 73 -0.05 -10.74 -28.17
C THR A 73 0.79 -10.19 -27.04
N THR A 74 0.22 -9.33 -26.19
CA THR A 74 0.89 -8.69 -25.06
C THR A 74 -0.04 -8.61 -23.87
N VAL A 75 0.46 -8.99 -22.68
CA VAL A 75 -0.22 -8.84 -21.39
C VAL A 75 0.73 -8.09 -20.45
N LEU A 76 0.26 -6.94 -19.94
CA LEU A 76 0.96 -6.17 -18.93
C LEU A 76 0.33 -6.44 -17.58
N VAL A 77 1.13 -6.87 -16.60
CA VAL A 77 0.69 -7.12 -15.23
C VAL A 77 1.37 -6.09 -14.34
N ASP A 78 0.63 -5.05 -13.95
CA ASP A 78 1.08 -4.10 -12.94
C ASP A 78 0.83 -4.63 -11.53
N GLY A 79 1.67 -4.24 -10.56
CA GLY A 79 1.64 -4.79 -9.20
C GLY A 79 1.93 -6.30 -9.16
N ALA A 80 2.71 -6.82 -10.11
CA ALA A 80 2.98 -8.25 -10.26
C ALA A 80 3.63 -8.89 -9.02
N LEU A 81 4.23 -8.09 -8.13
CA LEU A 81 4.72 -8.60 -6.86
C LEU A 81 3.57 -9.19 -6.02
N MET A 82 2.40 -8.55 -6.01
CA MET A 82 1.21 -9.01 -5.27
C MET A 82 0.47 -10.16 -5.97
N LEU A 83 0.88 -10.54 -7.19
CA LEU A 83 0.26 -11.61 -7.95
C LEU A 83 0.82 -12.97 -7.50
N PRO A 84 -0.01 -13.89 -6.96
CA PRO A 84 0.45 -15.23 -6.63
C PRO A 84 0.91 -16.02 -7.86
N GLU A 85 1.94 -16.86 -7.72
CA GLU A 85 2.51 -17.71 -8.76
C GLU A 85 1.42 -18.58 -9.43
N ALA A 86 0.49 -19.13 -8.64
CA ALA A 86 -0.63 -19.91 -9.17
C ALA A 86 -1.53 -19.09 -10.10
N THR A 87 -1.74 -17.80 -9.80
CA THR A 87 -2.51 -16.90 -10.66
C THR A 87 -1.75 -16.59 -11.95
N LEU A 88 -0.44 -16.34 -11.89
CA LEU A 88 0.38 -16.19 -13.09
C LEU A 88 0.34 -17.45 -13.97
N MET A 89 0.47 -18.65 -13.38
CA MET A 89 0.36 -19.90 -14.15
C MET A 89 -0.98 -20.03 -14.87
N ALA A 90 -2.08 -19.65 -14.21
CA ALA A 90 -3.40 -19.62 -14.83
C ALA A 90 -3.48 -18.62 -15.99
N LEU A 91 -2.83 -17.45 -15.87
CA LEU A 91 -2.75 -16.46 -16.93
C LEU A 91 -1.90 -16.99 -18.10
N LEU A 92 -0.71 -17.54 -17.85
CA LEU A 92 0.16 -18.11 -18.88
C LEU A 92 -0.52 -19.24 -19.66
N ALA A 93 -1.22 -20.14 -18.95
CA ALA A 93 -1.99 -21.22 -19.57
C ALA A 93 -3.16 -20.70 -20.43
N ARG A 94 -3.67 -19.50 -20.10
CA ARG A 94 -4.79 -18.87 -20.79
C ARG A 94 -4.35 -18.09 -22.04
N TYR A 95 -3.32 -17.26 -21.91
CA TYR A 95 -2.82 -16.38 -22.97
C TYR A 95 -1.57 -16.96 -23.60
N LYS A 96 -1.71 -18.13 -24.23
CA LYS A 96 -0.57 -18.95 -24.70
C LYS A 96 0.30 -18.25 -25.75
N ASN A 97 -0.27 -17.32 -26.50
CA ASN A 97 0.40 -16.58 -27.56
C ASN A 97 0.87 -15.19 -27.11
N ALA A 98 0.59 -14.80 -25.87
CA ALA A 98 0.93 -13.47 -25.37
C ALA A 98 2.33 -13.44 -24.75
N ARG A 99 3.01 -12.30 -24.95
CA ARG A 99 4.19 -11.93 -24.17
C ARG A 99 3.74 -11.25 -22.89
N PHE A 100 4.29 -11.69 -21.77
CA PHE A 100 3.98 -11.12 -20.46
C PHE A 100 5.06 -10.14 -20.05
N THR A 101 4.67 -8.94 -19.65
CA THR A 101 5.53 -7.99 -18.94
C THR A 101 5.01 -7.88 -17.52
N LEU A 102 5.85 -8.24 -16.55
CA LEU A 102 5.54 -8.11 -15.14
C LEU A 102 6.17 -6.81 -14.63
N VAL A 103 5.35 -5.92 -14.10
CA VAL A 103 5.78 -4.66 -13.51
C VAL A 103 5.51 -4.73 -12.02
N GLY A 104 6.52 -4.38 -11.23
CA GLY A 104 6.42 -4.36 -9.78
C GLY A 104 7.79 -4.11 -9.17
N ASP A 105 7.83 -4.18 -7.84
CA ASP A 105 8.99 -3.86 -7.04
C ASP A 105 9.19 -4.99 -6.02
N SER A 106 10.29 -5.74 -6.13
CA SER A 106 10.61 -6.86 -5.24
C SER A 106 10.95 -6.45 -3.81
N GLU A 107 11.14 -5.16 -3.53
CA GLU A 107 11.40 -4.65 -2.19
C GLU A 107 10.11 -4.16 -1.49
N GLN A 108 8.93 -4.32 -2.09
CA GLN A 108 7.62 -3.96 -1.53
C GLN A 108 6.80 -5.20 -1.15
N LEU A 109 5.52 -5.01 -0.78
CA LEU A 109 4.68 -6.05 -0.18
C LEU A 109 4.40 -7.24 -1.12
N PRO A 110 4.71 -8.49 -0.69
CA PRO A 110 4.35 -9.71 -1.41
C PRO A 110 2.86 -10.06 -1.24
N PRO A 111 2.36 -11.14 -1.90
CA PRO A 111 0.97 -11.56 -1.76
C PRO A 111 0.64 -11.95 -0.32
N TYR A 112 -0.48 -11.46 0.21
CA TYR A 112 -0.90 -11.77 1.58
C TYR A 112 -1.27 -13.25 1.76
N VAL A 113 -0.70 -13.88 2.80
CA VAL A 113 -1.02 -15.24 3.23
C VAL A 113 -1.60 -15.20 4.64
N GLY A 114 -2.89 -15.49 4.78
CA GLY A 114 -3.62 -15.40 6.05
C GLY A 114 -3.49 -16.60 7.01
N ILE A 115 -2.50 -17.48 6.81
CA ILE A 115 -2.36 -18.71 7.61
C ILE A 115 -0.98 -18.80 8.26
N GLN A 116 -0.94 -19.08 9.56
CA GLN A 116 0.30 -19.17 10.33
C GLN A 116 1.12 -20.43 10.01
N THR A 117 0.42 -21.57 9.85
CA THR A 117 1.05 -22.83 9.45
C THR A 117 0.66 -23.12 8.01
N MET A 118 1.56 -22.77 7.08
CA MET A 118 1.28 -22.87 5.66
C MET A 118 1.66 -24.26 5.12
N PRO A 119 0.71 -25.04 4.56
CA PRO A 119 1.05 -26.25 3.83
C PRO A 119 1.98 -25.93 2.65
N LYS A 120 2.91 -26.83 2.33
CA LYS A 120 3.92 -26.57 1.28
C LYS A 120 3.30 -26.23 -0.08
N ALA A 121 2.15 -26.83 -0.41
CA ALA A 121 1.42 -26.52 -1.63
C ALA A 121 0.91 -25.06 -1.65
N VAL A 122 0.41 -24.56 -0.53
CA VAL A 122 -0.05 -23.16 -0.42
C VAL A 122 1.14 -22.22 -0.52
N GLU A 123 2.26 -22.56 0.15
CA GLU A 123 3.51 -21.78 0.07
C GLU A 123 3.98 -21.62 -1.36
N LEU A 124 4.06 -22.71 -2.12
CA LEU A 124 4.52 -22.66 -3.50
C LEU A 124 3.56 -21.85 -4.38
N CYS A 125 2.25 -21.99 -4.17
CA CYS A 125 1.24 -21.27 -4.95
C CYS A 125 1.14 -19.77 -4.61
N SER A 126 1.52 -19.36 -3.39
CA SER A 126 1.41 -17.98 -2.90
C SER A 126 2.65 -17.14 -3.11
N ARG A 127 3.73 -17.71 -3.67
CA ARG A 127 4.95 -16.96 -4.02
C ARG A 127 4.62 -15.82 -4.96
N SER A 128 5.37 -14.73 -4.86
CA SER A 128 5.27 -13.65 -5.83
C SER A 128 5.65 -14.12 -7.23
N SER A 129 4.80 -13.81 -8.19
CA SER A 129 5.06 -14.02 -9.61
C SER A 129 6.29 -13.28 -10.10
N LEU A 130 6.53 -12.06 -9.58
CA LEU A 130 7.70 -11.25 -9.95
C LEU A 130 8.99 -11.89 -9.43
N ASP A 131 9.02 -12.31 -8.16
CA ASP A 131 10.21 -12.96 -7.60
C ASP A 131 10.52 -14.30 -8.25
N VAL A 132 9.48 -15.07 -8.59
CA VAL A 132 9.64 -16.34 -9.33
C VAL A 132 10.26 -16.07 -10.70
N ALA A 133 9.82 -15.03 -11.40
CA ALA A 133 10.38 -14.61 -12.67
C ALA A 133 11.85 -14.16 -12.52
N ASN A 134 12.14 -13.30 -11.55
CA ASN A 134 13.50 -12.78 -11.29
C ASN A 134 14.49 -13.90 -10.94
N ARG A 135 14.08 -14.89 -10.12
CA ARG A 135 14.95 -16.03 -9.73
C ARG A 135 15.37 -16.92 -10.90
N ARG A 136 14.63 -16.92 -12.01
CA ARG A 136 15.00 -17.74 -13.18
C ARG A 136 16.22 -17.20 -13.92
N GLY A 137 16.58 -15.93 -13.77
CA GLY A 137 17.75 -15.28 -14.41
C GLY A 137 17.76 -15.23 -15.95
N SER A 138 16.79 -15.88 -16.60
CA SER A 138 16.67 -16.02 -18.06
C SER A 138 15.62 -15.09 -18.66
N ILE A 139 14.93 -14.32 -17.83
CA ILE A 139 13.90 -13.37 -18.24
C ILE A 139 14.56 -11.99 -18.33
N PRO A 140 14.41 -11.26 -19.44
CA PRO A 140 14.91 -9.89 -19.55
C PRO A 140 14.29 -8.99 -18.49
N THR A 141 15.12 -8.32 -17.70
CA THR A 141 14.69 -7.39 -16.65
C THR A 141 15.19 -5.99 -17.00
N CYS A 142 14.31 -5.00 -16.83
CA CYS A 142 14.64 -3.59 -16.95
C CYS A 142 14.38 -2.93 -15.59
N THR A 143 15.43 -2.47 -14.94
CA THR A 143 15.34 -1.80 -13.63
C THR A 143 15.14 -0.31 -13.84
N ILE A 144 14.10 0.26 -13.22
CA ILE A 144 13.85 1.70 -13.21
C ILE A 144 14.44 2.26 -11.92
N GLN A 145 15.53 3.04 -12.04
CA GLN A 145 16.24 3.61 -10.89
C GLN A 145 15.90 5.08 -10.63
N THR A 146 15.37 5.80 -11.63
CA THR A 146 15.02 7.21 -11.48
C THR A 146 13.61 7.38 -10.94
N VAL A 147 13.49 8.03 -9.77
CA VAL A 147 12.24 8.25 -9.05
C VAL A 147 11.89 9.73 -9.06
N TYR A 148 10.65 10.05 -9.42
CA TYR A 148 10.14 11.43 -9.55
C TYR A 148 9.14 11.83 -8.46
N ARG A 149 8.76 10.89 -7.58
CA ARG A 149 7.67 11.08 -6.62
C ARG A 149 8.07 11.92 -5.39
N PRO A 150 8.98 11.44 -4.51
CA PRO A 150 9.26 12.12 -3.25
C PRO A 150 10.33 13.21 -3.40
N HIS A 151 10.45 14.07 -2.38
CA HIS A 151 11.63 14.91 -2.17
C HIS A 151 12.93 14.06 -2.20
N SER A 152 14.05 14.61 -2.68
CA SER A 152 15.32 13.87 -2.84
C SER A 152 15.78 13.22 -1.54
N GLU A 153 15.60 13.90 -0.41
CA GLU A 153 16.02 13.41 0.92
C GLU A 153 15.12 12.29 1.46
N LEU A 154 13.82 12.33 1.18
CA LEU A 154 12.91 11.21 1.46
C LEU A 154 13.30 9.98 0.64
N MET A 155 13.60 10.19 -0.64
CA MET A 155 14.10 9.14 -1.50
C MET A 155 15.42 8.58 -0.98
N ALA A 156 16.33 9.43 -0.51
CA ALA A 156 17.64 9.02 -0.01
C ALA A 156 17.53 8.06 1.18
N LEU A 157 16.62 8.32 2.13
CA LEU A 157 16.31 7.40 3.21
C LEU A 157 15.87 6.03 2.68
N ASN A 158 14.86 5.99 1.81
CA ASN A 158 14.36 4.73 1.24
C ASN A 158 15.44 4.01 0.44
N SER A 159 16.19 4.74 -0.38
CA SER A 159 17.23 4.19 -1.24
C SER A 159 18.38 3.58 -0.43
N GLU A 160 18.81 4.25 0.64
CA GLU A 160 19.86 3.74 1.53
C GLU A 160 19.41 2.49 2.29
N VAL A 161 18.17 2.47 2.79
CA VAL A 161 17.69 1.39 3.65
C VAL A 161 17.31 0.14 2.84
N PHE A 162 16.67 0.30 1.68
CA PHE A 162 16.05 -0.82 0.93
C PHE A 162 16.62 -1.07 -0.47
N TYR A 163 17.30 -0.09 -1.09
CA TYR A 163 17.71 -0.19 -2.50
C TYR A 163 19.21 0.08 -2.71
N HIS A 164 20.05 -0.21 -1.72
CA HIS A 164 21.51 -0.14 -1.83
C HIS A 164 22.08 1.19 -2.40
N LYS A 165 21.38 2.31 -2.19
CA LYS A 165 21.72 3.65 -2.73
C LYS A 165 21.66 3.75 -4.27
N GLU A 166 20.89 2.89 -4.92
CA GLU A 166 20.78 2.85 -6.38
C GLU A 166 19.69 3.78 -6.96
N LEU A 167 18.80 4.33 -6.13
CA LEU A 167 17.73 5.21 -6.61
C LEU A 167 18.27 6.61 -6.85
N THR A 168 17.87 7.21 -7.97
CA THR A 168 18.25 8.57 -8.36
C THR A 168 17.02 9.46 -8.42
N SER A 169 17.11 10.67 -7.88
CA SER A 169 15.98 11.61 -7.93
C SER A 169 15.92 12.25 -9.31
N GLY A 170 14.77 12.14 -9.96
CA GLY A 170 14.47 12.84 -11.21
C GLY A 170 13.83 14.22 -10.99
N THR A 171 13.59 14.61 -9.74
CA THR A 171 12.90 15.85 -9.36
C THR A 171 13.92 16.92 -8.98
N SER A 172 13.79 18.12 -9.54
CA SER A 172 14.63 19.26 -9.17
C SER A 172 14.34 19.72 -7.74
N ILE A 173 15.39 19.95 -6.93
CA ILE A 173 15.29 20.42 -5.53
C ILE A 173 14.42 21.69 -5.41
N GLU A 174 14.50 22.60 -6.39
CA GLU A 174 13.80 23.88 -6.41
C GLU A 174 12.26 23.75 -6.42
N HIS A 175 11.70 22.66 -6.93
CA HIS A 175 10.24 22.51 -7.09
C HIS A 175 9.49 22.17 -5.80
N ARG A 176 10.20 21.79 -4.72
CA ARG A 176 9.57 21.16 -3.53
C ARG A 176 9.96 21.80 -2.20
N MET A 177 10.98 22.68 -2.18
CA MET A 177 11.44 23.37 -0.95
C MET A 177 10.43 24.38 -0.37
N THR A 178 9.46 24.86 -1.14
CA THR A 178 8.56 25.96 -0.74
C THR A 178 7.63 25.60 0.42
N GLU A 179 7.20 24.33 0.51
CA GLU A 179 6.25 23.88 1.53
C GLU A 179 6.94 23.51 2.86
N LEU A 180 8.17 23.00 2.78
CA LEU A 180 8.97 22.59 3.95
C LEU A 180 9.43 23.76 4.81
N GLN A 181 9.70 24.92 4.20
CA GLN A 181 10.09 26.14 4.92
C GLN A 181 9.07 26.54 6.00
N GLN A 182 7.79 26.18 5.82
CA GLN A 182 6.73 26.53 6.76
C GLN A 182 6.73 25.65 8.03
N LEU A 183 7.24 24.42 7.91
CA LEU A 183 7.16 23.36 8.94
C LEU A 183 8.22 23.48 10.03
N ARG A 184 9.25 24.33 9.87
CA ARG A 184 10.40 24.45 10.79
C ARG A 184 10.96 23.07 11.19
N MET A 185 11.31 22.26 10.19
CA MET A 185 11.90 20.93 10.40
C MET A 185 13.17 21.00 11.26
N PRO A 186 13.50 19.96 12.05
CA PRO A 186 14.71 19.93 12.87
C PRO A 186 16.00 20.12 12.06
N ASN A 187 15.98 19.64 10.82
CA ASN A 187 16.92 19.99 9.78
C ASN A 187 16.13 20.56 8.60
N GLN A 188 16.42 21.81 8.21
CA GLN A 188 15.65 22.53 7.18
C GLN A 188 15.78 21.92 5.79
N ASP A 189 16.85 21.16 5.55
CA ASP A 189 17.10 20.52 4.26
C ASP A 189 16.43 19.14 4.16
N ILE A 190 15.97 18.59 5.29
CA ILE A 190 15.48 17.21 5.40
C ILE A 190 14.00 17.20 5.78
N SER A 191 13.18 16.60 4.93
CA SER A 191 11.73 16.48 5.15
C SER A 191 11.29 15.22 5.89
N VAL A 192 12.21 14.67 6.69
CA VAL A 192 11.96 13.56 7.60
C VAL A 192 12.13 14.08 9.02
N ALA A 193 11.20 13.77 9.90
CA ALA A 193 11.35 13.96 11.34
C ALA A 193 10.99 12.67 12.08
N PHE A 194 11.81 12.32 13.08
CA PHE A 194 11.50 11.24 14.00
C PHE A 194 11.16 11.82 15.37
N ASN A 195 9.93 11.66 15.82
CA ASN A 195 9.49 12.06 17.15
C ASN A 195 9.69 10.89 18.11
N ASP A 196 10.70 11.03 18.99
CA ASP A 196 10.98 10.04 20.03
C ASP A 196 10.02 10.20 21.21
N ILE A 197 9.14 9.23 21.37
CA ILE A 197 8.09 9.20 22.39
C ILE A 197 8.46 8.16 23.44
N PRO A 198 9.02 8.58 24.59
CA PRO A 198 9.40 7.68 25.68
C PRO A 198 8.14 7.27 26.46
N SER A 199 7.29 6.45 25.85
CA SER A 199 6.07 5.91 26.45
C SER A 199 6.08 4.38 26.46
N PHE A 200 4.97 3.78 26.91
CA PHE A 200 4.77 2.34 26.95
C PHE A 200 3.56 1.93 26.11
N SER A 201 3.77 0.98 25.21
CA SER A 201 2.70 0.32 24.46
C SER A 201 1.96 -0.68 25.33
N THR A 202 0.66 -0.81 25.11
CA THR A 202 -0.18 -1.82 25.77
C THR A 202 -0.60 -2.88 24.77
N GLN A 203 -0.50 -4.15 25.16
CA GLN A 203 -1.03 -5.25 24.37
C GLN A 203 -2.52 -5.42 24.68
N SER A 204 -3.34 -5.54 23.64
CA SER A 204 -4.77 -5.79 23.78
C SER A 204 -5.10 -7.28 23.83
N ALA A 205 -6.35 -7.61 24.13
CA ALA A 205 -6.84 -8.99 24.13
C ALA A 205 -6.71 -9.69 22.76
N THR A 206 -6.60 -8.92 21.66
CA THR A 206 -6.39 -9.45 20.30
C THR A 206 -4.92 -9.75 19.99
N ARG A 207 -4.01 -9.57 20.97
CA ARG A 207 -2.54 -9.61 20.83
C ARG A 207 -1.95 -8.49 19.96
N SER A 208 -2.78 -7.56 19.50
CA SER A 208 -2.36 -6.32 18.85
C SER A 208 -1.83 -5.32 19.89
N HIS A 209 -1.24 -4.21 19.45
CA HIS A 209 -0.68 -3.18 20.32
C HIS A 209 -1.28 -1.81 20.03
N LYS A 210 -1.33 -0.98 21.07
CA LYS A 210 -1.65 0.44 20.98
C LYS A 210 -0.82 1.27 21.97
N ASN A 211 -0.64 2.53 21.67
CA ASN A 211 0.13 3.51 22.45
C ASN A 211 -0.64 4.83 22.48
N GLU A 212 -1.17 5.16 23.66
CA GLU A 212 -2.01 6.34 23.89
C GLU A 212 -1.23 7.65 23.79
N ASP A 213 0.01 7.67 24.27
CA ASP A 213 0.88 8.85 24.16
C ASP A 213 1.24 9.13 22.70
N GLU A 214 1.54 8.08 21.93
CA GLU A 214 1.81 8.21 20.51
C GLU A 214 0.61 8.73 19.72
N ALA A 215 -0.60 8.24 20.01
CA ALA A 215 -1.82 8.75 19.39
C ALA A 215 -2.08 10.23 19.71
N ARG A 216 -1.80 10.65 20.96
CA ARG A 216 -1.89 12.07 21.36
C ARG A 216 -0.87 12.94 20.62
N THR A 217 0.39 12.50 20.53
CA THR A 217 1.42 13.24 19.78
C THR A 217 1.05 13.35 18.30
N VAL A 218 0.51 12.29 17.69
CA VAL A 218 0.01 12.32 16.31
C VAL A 218 -1.11 13.34 16.15
N GLN A 219 -2.07 13.40 17.08
CA GLN A 219 -3.12 14.42 17.07
C GLN A 219 -2.54 15.84 17.11
N SER A 220 -1.64 16.11 18.05
CA SER A 220 -1.03 17.43 18.16
C SER A 220 -0.18 17.79 16.93
N LEU A 221 0.45 16.80 16.29
CA LEU A 221 1.16 16.99 15.03
C LEU A 221 0.20 17.32 13.89
N VAL A 222 -0.93 16.61 13.76
CA VAL A 222 -1.97 16.93 12.77
C VAL A 222 -2.50 18.34 12.97
N GLU A 223 -2.82 18.73 14.19
CA GLU A 223 -3.25 20.10 14.51
C GLU A 223 -2.20 21.13 14.12
N PHE A 224 -0.92 20.87 14.43
CA PHE A 224 0.18 21.74 14.00
C PHE A 224 0.21 21.88 12.48
N LEU A 225 0.11 20.79 11.72
CA LEU A 225 0.08 20.82 10.27
C LEU A 225 -1.10 21.66 9.74
N PHE A 226 -2.27 21.57 10.35
CA PHE A 226 -3.40 22.45 10.02
C PHE A 226 -3.09 23.92 10.27
N THR A 227 -2.39 24.27 11.36
CA THR A 227 -1.94 25.66 11.58
C THR A 227 -0.93 26.16 10.54
N LYS A 228 -0.32 25.24 9.78
CA LYS A 228 0.59 25.54 8.66
C LYS A 228 -0.10 25.54 7.30
N GLY A 229 -1.42 25.38 7.26
CA GLY A 229 -2.22 25.48 6.05
C GLY A 229 -2.39 24.18 5.26
N PHE A 230 -1.93 23.04 5.77
CA PHE A 230 -2.22 21.74 5.17
C PHE A 230 -3.67 21.34 5.42
N GLU A 231 -4.33 20.75 4.43
CA GLU A 231 -5.69 20.26 4.57
C GLU A 231 -5.71 18.78 5.00
N LYS A 232 -6.85 18.30 5.49
CA LYS A 232 -7.05 16.86 5.78
C LYS A 232 -6.77 15.96 4.56
N GLY A 233 -6.91 16.51 3.36
CA GLY A 233 -6.60 15.84 2.10
C GLY A 233 -5.10 15.60 1.89
N ASP A 234 -4.24 16.40 2.50
CA ASP A 234 -2.79 16.36 2.29
C ASP A 234 -2.09 15.37 3.23
N ILE A 235 -2.76 15.00 4.31
CA ILE A 235 -2.20 14.23 5.42
C ILE A 235 -2.81 12.82 5.45
N THR A 236 -1.98 11.81 5.74
CA THR A 236 -2.47 10.48 6.13
C THR A 236 -1.64 9.91 7.28
N VAL A 237 -2.30 9.16 8.14
CA VAL A 237 -1.66 8.44 9.25
C VAL A 237 -1.60 6.96 8.91
N ILE A 238 -0.41 6.37 8.94
CA ILE A 238 -0.18 4.95 8.71
C ILE A 238 0.19 4.32 10.04
N CYS A 239 -0.53 3.26 10.43
CA CYS A 239 -0.24 2.49 11.64
C CYS A 239 0.21 1.07 11.29
N LEU A 240 1.24 0.58 11.99
CA LEU A 240 1.69 -0.81 11.84
C LEU A 240 0.79 -1.82 12.57
N TYR A 241 0.02 -1.36 13.55
CA TYR A 241 -0.87 -2.19 14.36
C TYR A 241 -2.33 -1.79 14.19
N LYS A 242 -3.20 -2.81 14.11
CA LYS A 242 -4.64 -2.63 13.99
C LYS A 242 -5.25 -1.83 15.15
N ASP A 243 -4.78 -2.06 16.37
CA ASP A 243 -5.37 -1.43 17.55
C ASP A 243 -4.87 0.02 17.70
N GLN A 244 -3.64 0.30 17.26
CA GLN A 244 -3.18 1.68 17.07
C GLN A 244 -4.00 2.41 16.00
N LYS A 245 -4.30 1.75 14.88
CA LYS A 245 -5.16 2.33 13.83
C LYS A 245 -6.52 2.73 14.39
N LEU A 246 -7.18 1.83 15.12
CA LEU A 246 -8.49 2.09 15.75
C LEU A 246 -8.42 3.17 16.84
N LEU A 247 -7.29 3.27 17.54
CA LEU A 247 -7.06 4.33 18.49
C LEU A 247 -6.93 5.68 17.78
N CYS A 248 -6.03 5.79 16.80
CA CYS A 248 -5.83 6.99 16.00
C CYS A 248 -7.11 7.42 15.27
N ASP A 249 -7.90 6.50 14.71
CA ASP A 249 -9.22 6.81 14.12
C ASP A 249 -10.12 7.57 15.10
N ARG A 250 -10.18 7.11 16.35
CA ARG A 250 -11.02 7.74 17.39
C ARG A 250 -10.43 9.07 17.83
N THR A 251 -9.12 9.13 18.04
CA THR A 251 -8.41 10.35 18.44
C THR A 251 -8.51 11.45 17.38
N LEU A 252 -8.51 11.08 16.09
CA LEU A 252 -8.51 12.00 14.96
C LEU A 252 -9.90 12.19 14.34
N ALA A 253 -10.97 11.65 14.94
CA ALA A 253 -12.31 11.64 14.36
C ALA A 253 -12.80 13.03 13.94
N GLU A 254 -12.49 14.06 14.71
CA GLU A 254 -12.89 15.45 14.44
C GLU A 254 -12.04 16.12 13.33
N THR A 255 -10.83 15.63 13.09
CA THR A 255 -9.91 16.19 12.07
C THR A 255 -10.27 15.74 10.65
N GLY A 256 -10.92 14.59 10.51
CA GLY A 256 -11.23 13.98 9.22
C GLY A 256 -10.01 13.47 8.43
N VAL A 257 -8.82 13.39 9.04
CA VAL A 257 -7.61 12.82 8.42
C VAL A 257 -7.75 11.31 8.27
N ALA A 258 -7.33 10.79 7.11
CA ALA A 258 -7.39 9.36 6.83
C ALA A 258 -6.33 8.58 7.64
N VAL A 259 -6.78 7.57 8.39
CA VAL A 259 -5.91 6.63 9.11
C VAL A 259 -6.02 5.23 8.48
N GLY A 260 -4.89 4.66 8.11
CA GLY A 260 -4.80 3.36 7.45
C GLY A 260 -3.78 2.43 8.11
N MET A 261 -3.85 1.15 7.76
CA MET A 261 -2.75 0.23 8.00
C MET A 261 -1.77 0.27 6.82
N VAL A 262 -0.52 -0.12 7.04
CA VAL A 262 0.50 -0.18 5.98
C VAL A 262 0.05 -1.03 4.77
N ASP A 263 -0.61 -2.16 5.01
CA ASP A 263 -1.09 -3.06 3.95
C ASP A 263 -2.17 -2.40 3.07
N SER A 264 -2.96 -1.49 3.64
CA SER A 264 -3.96 -0.71 2.89
C SER A 264 -3.38 0.54 2.21
N ALA A 265 -2.15 0.91 2.54
CA ALA A 265 -1.48 2.08 1.98
C ALA A 265 -0.76 1.77 0.65
N GLN A 266 -0.78 0.52 0.18
CA GLN A 266 -0.16 0.19 -1.09
C GLN A 266 -0.89 0.86 -2.26
N GLY A 267 -0.15 1.64 -3.06
CA GLY A 267 -0.71 2.38 -4.20
C GLY A 267 -1.42 3.69 -3.84
N THR A 268 -1.50 4.07 -2.56
CA THR A 268 -2.01 5.38 -2.14
C THR A 268 -0.84 6.27 -1.71
N GLU A 269 -0.90 7.55 -2.01
CA GLU A 269 0.14 8.53 -1.67
C GLU A 269 -0.49 9.80 -1.10
N ARG A 270 0.29 10.51 -0.26
CA ARG A 270 -0.12 11.78 0.33
C ARG A 270 1.05 12.75 0.40
N MET A 271 0.75 14.04 0.51
CA MET A 271 1.76 15.08 0.67
C MET A 271 2.57 14.82 1.94
N ILE A 272 1.86 14.58 3.05
CA ILE A 272 2.43 14.29 4.35
C ILE A 272 1.96 12.91 4.85
N VAL A 273 2.91 12.12 5.32
CA VAL A 273 2.65 10.84 6.00
C VAL A 273 3.15 10.91 7.44
N ILE A 274 2.29 10.48 8.37
CA ILE A 274 2.66 10.24 9.76
C ILE A 274 2.64 8.73 10.01
N LEU A 275 3.79 8.14 10.32
CA LEU A 275 3.96 6.70 10.57
C LEU A 275 4.02 6.40 12.06
N CYS A 276 3.03 5.66 12.56
CA CYS A 276 2.96 5.19 13.94
C CYS A 276 3.58 3.79 14.09
N THR A 277 4.67 3.69 14.84
CA THR A 277 5.39 2.44 15.11
C THR A 277 4.81 1.67 16.29
N THR A 278 4.16 2.34 17.25
CA THR A 278 3.43 1.76 18.41
C THR A 278 4.29 1.08 19.47
N ARG A 279 5.22 0.20 19.09
CA ARG A 279 5.93 -0.72 20.01
C ARG A 279 7.03 -0.02 20.79
N THR A 280 7.08 -0.31 22.08
CA THR A 280 8.06 0.29 23.02
C THR A 280 9.00 -0.74 23.66
N ASP A 281 8.76 -2.03 23.41
CA ASP A 281 9.62 -3.11 23.90
C ASP A 281 10.24 -3.90 22.74
N ALA A 282 11.48 -4.35 22.95
CA ALA A 282 12.17 -5.24 22.03
C ALA A 282 12.18 -6.64 22.63
N GLY A 283 11.02 -7.31 22.65
CA GLY A 283 10.99 -8.77 22.69
C GLY A 283 11.81 -9.38 21.54
N SER A 284 11.92 -10.71 21.49
CA SER A 284 12.62 -11.38 20.37
C SER A 284 12.03 -10.97 19.01
N THR A 285 12.89 -10.68 18.03
CA THR A 285 12.48 -10.34 16.65
C THR A 285 11.60 -11.44 16.03
N SER A 286 11.83 -12.71 16.41
CA SER A 286 10.98 -13.85 16.05
C SER A 286 9.52 -13.74 16.50
N ASN A 287 9.21 -12.91 17.50
CA ASN A 287 7.85 -12.69 18.00
C ASN A 287 7.14 -11.49 17.34
N MET A 288 7.79 -10.78 16.40
CA MET A 288 7.24 -9.54 15.80
C MET A 288 7.42 -9.47 14.28
N PRO A 289 7.00 -10.48 13.51
CA PRO A 289 7.27 -10.53 12.08
C PRO A 289 6.77 -9.28 11.35
N PHE A 290 5.60 -8.76 11.74
CA PHE A 290 4.98 -7.57 11.13
C PHE A 290 5.72 -6.25 11.37
N PHE A 291 6.42 -6.13 12.50
CA PHE A 291 7.03 -4.87 12.91
C PHE A 291 8.41 -4.65 12.30
N THR A 292 9.10 -5.74 11.98
CA THR A 292 10.45 -5.76 11.42
C THR A 292 10.48 -6.12 9.94
N ASP A 293 9.32 -6.34 9.33
CA ASP A 293 9.14 -6.65 7.92
C ASP A 293 9.67 -5.49 7.05
N PRO A 294 10.78 -5.69 6.31
CA PRO A 294 11.40 -4.62 5.54
C PRO A 294 10.50 -4.13 4.40
N GLU A 295 9.69 -5.00 3.81
CA GLU A 295 8.82 -4.69 2.67
C GLU A 295 7.67 -3.76 3.11
N ARG A 296 7.08 -4.02 4.28
CA ARG A 296 6.11 -3.13 4.93
C ARG A 296 6.71 -1.77 5.23
N LEU A 297 7.91 -1.74 5.80
CA LEU A 297 8.58 -0.48 6.12
C LEU A 297 8.90 0.33 4.87
N ASN A 298 9.36 -0.32 3.81
CA ASN A 298 9.61 0.34 2.53
C ASN A 298 8.32 0.95 1.96
N VAL A 299 7.21 0.20 1.99
CA VAL A 299 5.88 0.73 1.62
C VAL A 299 5.53 1.94 2.47
N ALA A 300 5.59 1.85 3.81
CA ALA A 300 5.20 2.92 4.71
C ALA A 300 6.00 4.22 4.48
N LEU A 301 7.33 4.11 4.32
CA LEU A 301 8.23 5.25 4.18
C LEU A 301 8.12 5.91 2.80
N SER A 302 7.78 5.15 1.75
CA SER A 302 7.65 5.66 0.37
C SER A 302 6.29 6.30 0.04
N ARG A 303 5.38 6.43 1.02
CA ARG A 303 4.06 7.05 0.78
C ARG A 303 4.06 8.57 0.85
N ALA A 304 5.07 9.16 1.48
CA ALA A 304 5.22 10.60 1.60
C ALA A 304 5.74 11.20 0.29
N ARG A 305 5.11 12.28 -0.17
CA ARG A 305 5.63 13.08 -1.29
C ARG A 305 6.54 14.21 -0.80
N GLU A 306 6.14 14.90 0.25
CA GLU A 306 6.83 16.08 0.76
C GLU A 306 7.41 15.84 2.15
N GLY A 307 6.59 15.37 3.10
CA GLY A 307 6.97 15.26 4.51
C GLY A 307 6.67 13.90 5.12
N LEU A 308 7.65 13.34 5.83
CA LEU A 308 7.52 12.10 6.57
C LEU A 308 7.79 12.33 8.07
N PHE A 309 6.80 12.04 8.89
CA PHE A 309 6.92 12.09 10.34
C PHE A 309 6.80 10.68 10.88
N ILE A 310 7.81 10.21 11.61
CA ILE A 310 7.82 8.90 12.24
C ILE A 310 7.66 9.10 13.73
N THR A 311 6.68 8.42 14.35
CA THR A 311 6.45 8.45 15.80
C THR A 311 6.75 7.09 16.41
N GLY A 312 7.47 7.07 17.52
CA GLY A 312 7.86 5.81 18.15
C GLY A 312 8.83 5.93 19.30
N SER A 313 9.24 4.79 19.84
CA SER A 313 10.30 4.73 20.85
C SER A 313 11.66 4.48 20.21
N ALA A 314 12.53 5.50 20.15
CA ALA A 314 13.87 5.37 19.57
C ALA A 314 14.68 4.27 20.26
N SER A 315 14.54 4.15 21.58
CA SER A 315 15.21 3.12 22.38
C SER A 315 14.83 1.69 21.93
N CYS A 316 13.59 1.49 21.51
CA CYS A 316 13.07 0.22 21.00
C CYS A 316 13.58 -0.05 19.59
N LEU A 317 13.41 0.92 18.70
CA LEU A 317 13.72 0.81 17.28
C LEU A 317 15.21 0.58 17.01
N ARG A 318 16.11 1.22 17.78
CA ARG A 318 17.57 1.02 17.66
C ARG A 318 18.04 -0.41 17.94
N ARG A 319 17.22 -1.23 18.61
CA ARG A 319 17.56 -2.64 18.91
C ARG A 319 17.14 -3.61 17.80
N MET A 320 16.50 -3.13 16.74
CA MET A 320 16.01 -3.96 15.64
C MET A 320 16.74 -3.62 14.35
N GLU A 321 17.11 -4.61 13.54
CA GLU A 321 18.06 -4.41 12.44
C GLU A 321 17.63 -3.33 11.43
N THR A 322 16.47 -3.49 10.78
CA THR A 322 15.98 -2.56 9.76
C THR A 322 15.69 -1.18 10.35
N TRP A 323 15.05 -1.14 11.52
CA TRP A 323 14.77 0.11 12.22
C TRP A 323 16.03 0.83 12.68
N ASN A 324 17.07 0.11 13.09
CA ASN A 324 18.35 0.71 13.48
C ASN A 324 19.03 1.39 12.28
N LYS A 325 18.88 0.86 11.06
CA LYS A 325 19.33 1.56 9.83
C LYS A 325 18.61 2.90 9.67
N ILE A 326 17.27 2.89 9.81
CA ILE A 326 16.44 4.11 9.75
C ILE A 326 16.84 5.10 10.86
N MET A 327 16.98 4.64 12.10
CA MET A 327 17.38 5.49 13.23
C MET A 327 18.78 6.08 13.05
N LYS A 328 19.76 5.30 12.56
CA LYS A 328 21.09 5.82 12.23
C LYS A 328 21.06 6.88 11.14
N TRP A 329 20.21 6.69 10.14
CA TRP A 329 19.99 7.71 9.11
C TRP A 329 19.44 9.00 9.74
N CYS A 330 18.39 8.90 10.57
CA CYS A 330 17.83 10.05 11.27
C CYS A 330 18.83 10.75 12.21
N ASP A 331 19.63 9.96 12.95
CA ASP A 331 20.68 10.47 13.85
C ASP A 331 21.76 11.24 13.05
N THR A 332 22.19 10.70 11.91
CA THR A 332 23.19 11.33 11.02
C THR A 332 22.69 12.66 10.46
N HIS A 333 21.40 12.73 10.11
CA HIS A 333 20.77 13.93 9.55
C HIS A 333 20.18 14.87 10.61
N ARG A 334 20.33 14.53 11.90
CA ARG A 334 19.84 15.31 13.06
C ARG A 334 18.34 15.57 13.01
N THR A 335 17.55 14.54 12.68
CA THR A 335 16.10 14.65 12.53
C THR A 335 15.30 14.05 13.69
N VAL A 336 15.97 13.60 14.75
CA VAL A 336 15.34 13.05 15.95
C VAL A 336 14.99 14.19 16.92
N VAL A 337 13.72 14.27 17.33
CA VAL A 337 13.17 15.34 18.17
C VAL A 337 12.32 14.79 19.31
N PRO A 338 12.15 15.53 20.42
CA PRO A 338 11.23 15.16 21.50
C PRO A 338 9.75 15.27 21.06
N PRO A 339 8.81 14.68 21.82
CA PRO A 339 7.39 14.61 21.43
C PRO A 339 6.71 15.97 21.23
N ASP A 340 7.18 16.99 21.94
CA ASP A 340 6.62 18.33 22.00
C ASP A 340 7.27 19.32 21.03
N TYR A 341 8.22 18.88 20.20
CA TYR A 341 8.95 19.77 19.28
C TYR A 341 8.01 20.60 18.37
N PHE A 342 7.06 19.94 17.70
CA PHE A 342 6.12 20.62 16.80
C PHE A 342 4.98 21.34 17.54
N THR A 343 4.72 20.99 18.80
CA THR A 343 3.69 21.66 19.60
C THR A 343 4.22 22.92 20.28
N ALA A 344 5.47 22.89 20.77
CA ALA A 344 6.17 24.07 21.30
C ALA A 344 6.36 25.15 20.22
N ALA A 345 6.59 24.73 18.96
CA ALA A 345 6.66 25.63 17.81
C ALA A 345 5.35 26.42 17.56
N ARG A 346 4.20 25.94 18.06
CA ARG A 346 2.91 26.64 18.02
C ARG A 346 2.89 27.86 18.95
N ALA A 347 3.52 27.76 20.13
CA ALA A 347 3.52 28.81 21.15
C ALA A 347 4.44 30.00 20.80
N GLY A 348 5.48 29.77 19.98
CA GLY A 348 6.41 30.82 19.55
C GLY A 348 5.87 31.79 18.48
N ASN A 349 4.68 31.53 17.92
CA ASN A 349 4.06 32.35 16.88
C ASN A 349 2.84 33.16 17.37
N SER A 350 2.48 33.10 18.66
CA SER A 350 1.39 33.89 19.25
C SER A 350 1.86 35.22 19.88
N THR A 351 3.08 35.64 19.60
CA THR A 351 3.61 36.98 19.95
C THR A 351 4.31 37.58 18.73
N ASN A 352 3.53 38.27 17.90
CA ASN A 352 3.91 39.49 17.18
C ASN A 352 2.68 40.10 16.50
#